data_AF-A0A6B3FP02-F1
#
_entry.id   AF-A0A6B3FP02-F1
#
_cell.length_a   1.000
_cell.length_b   1.000
_cell.length_c   1.000
_cell.angle_alpha   90.00
_cell.angle_beta   90.00
_cell.angle_gamma   90.00
#
_symmetry.space_group_name_H-M   'P 1'
#
loop_
_entity.id
_entity.type
_entity.pdbx_description
1 polymer ?
#
loop_
_entity_poly.entity_id
_entity_poly.type
_entity_poly.pdbx_seq_one_letter_code
_entity_poly.pdbx_strand_id
1 'polypeptide(L)'
;PPRVCEAALAEAARAVARVRRRGGRRSLLVGLALALAAFAVFAVSLSVGEMVIPVGDVLATLFGGGEPGSRFVILELRLPRALLAVLVGAGFGMAGGVFQTVLRNPLASPDIIGISSGASAAAVTASMVFAVSGLALSASALAGALVAGTLIYVLAWRKGVVGARLVLVGLGVGCGLNSLVWYLMSRAEVTGAQNALLWLTGSLNGRSWNQVWPQVTALAVLVPLTLVAARTLRALQLGDDTASGLGARAEQSRLALLACGVALAGVSTAA
;
A
#
# COMPACT_ATOMS: atom_id res chain seq x y z
N PRO A 1 -5.06 -54.19 -13.53
CA PRO A 1 -3.99 -53.18 -13.31
C PRO A 1 -4.42 -51.79 -12.72
N PRO A 2 -5.44 -51.67 -11.83
CA PRO A 2 -5.80 -50.36 -11.22
C PRO A 2 -4.88 -49.93 -10.06
N ARG A 3 -4.25 -50.87 -9.34
CA ARG A 3 -3.46 -50.59 -8.12
C ARG A 3 -2.14 -49.82 -8.38
N VAL A 4 -1.56 -49.96 -9.57
CA VAL A 4 -0.33 -49.22 -9.95
C VAL A 4 -0.64 -47.73 -10.15
N CYS A 5 -1.84 -47.39 -10.62
CA CYS A 5 -2.30 -46.02 -10.83
C CYS A 5 -2.57 -45.30 -9.49
N GLU A 6 -3.15 -46.01 -8.50
CA GLU A 6 -3.39 -45.47 -7.15
C GLU A 6 -2.09 -45.16 -6.40
N ALA A 7 -1.07 -46.02 -6.51
CA ALA A 7 0.23 -45.80 -5.88
C ALA A 7 0.94 -44.56 -6.47
N ALA A 8 0.92 -44.43 -7.80
CA ALA A 8 1.49 -43.27 -8.50
C ALA A 8 0.75 -41.95 -8.16
N LEU A 9 -0.58 -41.97 -8.08
CA LEU A 9 -1.39 -40.82 -7.67
C LEU A 9 -1.12 -40.44 -6.21
N ALA A 10 -1.00 -41.41 -5.30
CA ALA A 10 -0.67 -41.17 -3.90
C ALA A 10 0.74 -40.60 -3.70
N GLU A 11 1.70 -40.98 -4.55
CA GLU A 11 3.06 -40.45 -4.53
C GLU A 11 3.12 -39.03 -5.10
N ALA A 12 2.41 -38.76 -6.21
CA ALA A 12 2.24 -37.42 -6.76
C ALA A 12 1.56 -36.47 -5.76
N ALA A 13 0.49 -36.91 -5.09
CA ALA A 13 -0.18 -36.15 -4.04
C ALA A 13 0.76 -35.83 -2.86
N ARG A 14 1.59 -36.80 -2.44
CA ARG A 14 2.61 -36.60 -1.40
C ARG A 14 3.72 -35.64 -1.85
N ALA A 15 4.13 -35.67 -3.12
CA ALA A 15 5.11 -34.75 -3.68
C ALA A 15 4.57 -33.31 -3.71
N VAL A 16 3.34 -33.11 -4.22
CA VAL A 16 2.66 -31.81 -4.23
C VAL A 16 2.44 -31.28 -2.81
N ALA A 17 2.02 -32.13 -1.87
CA ALA A 17 1.87 -31.75 -0.46
C ALA A 17 3.20 -31.33 0.17
N ARG A 18 4.31 -32.02 -0.14
CA ARG A 18 5.66 -31.65 0.32
C ARG A 18 6.11 -30.30 -0.23
N VAL A 19 5.90 -30.05 -1.53
CA VAL A 19 6.21 -28.76 -2.16
C VAL A 19 5.38 -27.62 -1.55
N ARG A 20 4.06 -27.82 -1.39
CA ARG A 20 3.17 -26.82 -0.74
C ARG A 20 3.58 -26.55 0.71
N ARG A 21 3.91 -27.59 1.50
CA ARG A 21 4.37 -27.43 2.89
C ARG A 21 5.70 -26.70 2.97
N ARG A 22 6.66 -26.99 2.09
CA ARG A 22 7.95 -26.27 2.02
C ARG A 22 7.76 -24.81 1.65
N GLY A 23 6.92 -24.52 0.65
CA GLY A 23 6.58 -23.14 0.26
C GLY A 23 5.89 -22.37 1.39
N GLY A 24 4.90 -22.98 2.05
CA GLY A 24 4.20 -22.39 3.19
C GLY A 24 5.12 -22.13 4.39
N ARG A 25 5.99 -23.09 4.75
CA ARG A 25 6.99 -22.89 5.82
C ARG A 25 7.97 -21.78 5.49
N ARG A 26 8.50 -21.73 4.27
CA ARG A 26 9.42 -20.65 3.85
C ARG A 26 8.74 -19.29 3.94
N SER A 27 7.52 -19.17 3.41
CA SER A 27 6.74 -17.93 3.47
C SER A 27 6.44 -17.50 4.91
N LEU A 28 6.10 -18.43 5.79
CA LEU A 28 5.88 -18.16 7.21
C LEU A 28 7.16 -17.70 7.91
N LEU A 29 8.29 -18.40 7.69
CA LEU A 29 9.57 -18.05 8.30
C LEU A 29 10.09 -16.70 7.83
N VAL A 30 10.03 -16.43 6.52
CA VAL A 30 10.42 -15.14 5.96
C VAL A 30 9.48 -14.04 6.46
N GLY A 31 8.18 -14.29 6.50
CA GLY A 31 7.19 -13.35 7.03
C GLY A 31 7.43 -13.02 8.51
N LEU A 32 7.70 -14.03 9.33
CA LEU A 32 8.01 -13.86 10.75
C LEU A 32 9.33 -13.10 10.94
N ALA A 33 10.37 -13.44 10.17
CA ALA A 33 11.65 -12.75 10.23
C ALA A 33 11.52 -11.26 9.83
N LEU A 34 10.77 -10.96 8.77
CA LEU A 34 10.49 -9.59 8.35
C LEU A 34 9.63 -8.84 9.37
N ALA A 35 8.63 -9.49 9.96
CA ALA A 35 7.81 -8.89 11.02
C ALA A 35 8.65 -8.57 12.27
N LEU A 36 9.55 -9.47 12.67
CA LEU A 36 10.46 -9.25 13.79
C LEU A 36 11.46 -8.13 13.49
N ALA A 37 12.01 -8.09 12.27
CA ALA A 37 12.89 -7.01 11.83
C ALA A 37 12.15 -5.66 11.83
N ALA A 38 10.92 -5.61 11.33
CA ALA A 38 10.08 -4.41 11.35
C ALA A 38 9.77 -3.96 12.79
N PHE A 39 9.46 -4.89 13.69
CA PHE A 39 9.25 -4.59 15.11
C PHE A 39 10.53 -4.07 15.78
N ALA A 40 11.69 -4.66 15.49
CA ALA A 40 12.97 -4.18 16.01
C ALA A 40 13.27 -2.76 15.53
N VAL A 41 13.07 -2.47 14.24
CA VAL A 41 13.23 -1.12 13.67
C VAL A 41 12.23 -0.14 14.31
N PHE A 42 10.99 -0.55 14.54
CA PHE A 42 10.00 0.25 15.25
C PHE A 42 10.45 0.59 16.68
N ALA A 43 10.93 -0.39 17.45
CA ALA A 43 11.43 -0.16 18.81
C ALA A 43 12.67 0.75 18.84
N VAL A 44 13.59 0.56 17.90
CA VAL A 44 14.76 1.44 17.73
C VAL A 44 14.32 2.85 17.35
N SER A 45 13.34 3.01 16.47
CA SER A 45 12.80 4.31 16.06
C SER A 45 12.15 5.09 17.22
N LEU A 46 11.67 4.41 18.26
CA LEU A 46 11.17 5.08 19.47
C LEU A 46 12.32 5.57 20.36
N SER A 47 13.45 4.86 20.35
CA SER A 47 14.62 5.14 21.19
C SER A 47 15.53 6.21 20.58
N VAL A 48 15.65 6.22 19.25
CA VAL A 48 16.52 7.11 18.47
C VAL A 48 15.80 8.40 18.07
N GLY A 49 16.39 9.55 18.40
CA GLY A 49 15.97 10.88 17.98
C GLY A 49 16.98 11.95 18.45
N GLU A 50 16.60 13.23 18.47
CA GLU A 50 17.49 14.32 18.96
C GLU A 50 18.02 14.07 20.38
N MET A 51 17.22 13.39 21.20
CA MET A 51 17.66 12.81 22.48
C MET A 51 17.57 11.28 22.38
N VAL A 52 18.67 10.59 22.68
CA VAL A 52 18.69 9.12 22.75
C VAL A 52 18.07 8.72 24.08
N ILE A 53 16.92 8.04 24.02
CA ILE A 53 16.24 7.53 25.22
C ILE A 53 16.54 6.02 25.31
N PRO A 54 17.10 5.52 26.42
CA PRO A 54 17.34 4.09 26.61
C PRO A 54 16.06 3.28 26.43
N VAL A 55 16.17 2.09 25.84
CA VAL A 55 15.01 1.20 25.57
C VAL A 55 14.24 0.86 26.86
N GLY A 56 14.95 0.75 28.00
CA GLY A 56 14.32 0.54 29.31
C GLY A 56 13.39 1.67 29.71
N ASP A 57 13.80 2.92 29.47
CA ASP A 57 12.98 4.10 29.75
C ASP A 57 11.83 4.21 28.75
N VAL A 58 12.02 3.84 27.48
CA VAL A 58 10.92 3.77 26.50
C VAL A 58 9.82 2.81 26.97
N LEU A 59 10.20 1.61 27.44
CA LEU A 59 9.26 0.63 27.97
C LEU A 59 8.56 1.15 29.24
N ALA A 60 9.32 1.71 30.19
CA ALA A 60 8.75 2.29 31.39
C ALA A 60 7.74 3.39 31.07
N THR A 61 8.03 4.22 30.06
CA THR A 61 7.16 5.32 29.63
C THR A 61 5.88 4.81 28.93
N LEU A 62 5.97 3.72 28.17
CA LEU A 62 4.81 3.06 27.56
C LEU A 62 3.87 2.43 28.60
N PHE A 63 4.41 1.94 29.72
CA PHE A 63 3.63 1.37 30.83
C PHE A 63 3.19 2.39 31.90
N GLY A 64 3.30 3.69 31.61
CA GLY A 64 2.77 4.76 32.45
C GLY A 64 3.77 5.42 33.42
N GLY A 65 5.04 5.03 33.36
CA GLY A 65 6.14 5.70 34.07
C GLY A 65 6.83 6.78 33.20
N GLY A 66 8.10 7.06 33.53
CA GLY A 66 8.95 7.98 32.78
C GLY A 66 8.79 9.46 33.17
N GLU A 67 9.82 10.24 32.87
CA GLU A 67 9.80 11.69 33.08
C GLU A 67 8.79 12.38 32.14
N PRO A 68 8.06 13.42 32.58
CA PRO A 68 7.04 14.09 31.75
C PRO A 68 7.52 14.55 30.37
N GLY A 69 8.77 15.02 30.26
CA GLY A 69 9.39 15.43 28.98
C GLY A 69 9.56 14.25 28.02
N SER A 70 10.15 13.15 28.49
CA SER A 70 10.32 11.90 27.73
C SER A 70 8.99 11.30 27.32
N ARG A 71 7.96 11.39 28.18
CA ARG A 71 6.60 10.92 27.89
C ARG A 71 5.95 11.66 26.73
N PHE A 72 6.04 12.99 26.69
CA PHE A 72 5.51 13.78 25.59
C PHE A 72 6.23 13.44 24.27
N VAL A 73 7.56 13.38 24.30
CA VAL A 73 8.35 13.06 23.09
C VAL A 73 8.03 11.67 22.56
N ILE A 74 7.92 10.66 23.43
CA ILE A 74 7.62 9.30 23.00
C ILE A 74 6.18 9.18 22.50
N LEU A 75 5.19 9.62 23.29
CA LEU A 75 3.78 9.34 23.01
C LEU A 75 3.15 10.27 21.97
N GLU A 76 3.59 11.53 21.87
CA GLU A 76 2.96 12.53 20.99
C GLU A 76 3.76 12.78 19.71
N LEU A 77 5.09 12.59 19.73
CA LEU A 77 5.94 12.87 18.57
C LEU A 77 6.45 11.60 17.87
N ARG A 78 6.97 10.62 18.63
CA ARG A 78 7.61 9.44 18.04
C ARG A 78 6.64 8.31 17.76
N LEU A 79 5.76 7.99 18.70
CA LEU A 79 4.83 6.87 18.61
C LEU A 79 3.85 7.02 17.44
N PRO A 80 3.19 8.18 17.22
CA PRO A 80 2.27 8.34 16.10
C PRO A 80 2.98 8.21 14.76
N ARG A 81 4.17 8.81 14.65
CA ARG A 81 5.03 8.73 13.46
C ARG A 81 5.46 7.29 13.16
N ALA A 82 5.95 6.55 14.15
CA ALA A 82 6.42 5.19 13.98
C ALA A 82 5.26 4.23 13.65
N LEU A 83 4.11 4.39 14.29
CA LEU A 83 2.90 3.62 13.98
C LEU A 83 2.42 3.91 12.57
N LEU A 84 2.36 5.19 12.18
CA LEU A 84 1.95 5.57 10.84
C LEU A 84 2.88 4.97 9.78
N ALA A 85 4.19 4.96 10.01
CA ALA A 85 5.16 4.33 9.13
C ALA A 85 4.84 2.85 8.87
N VAL A 86 4.53 2.10 9.93
CA VAL A 86 4.18 0.68 9.83
C VAL A 86 2.85 0.48 9.10
N LEU A 87 1.84 1.31 9.40
CA LEU A 87 0.52 1.23 8.77
C LEU A 87 0.57 1.58 7.27
N VAL A 88 1.25 2.66 6.90
CA VAL A 88 1.47 3.08 5.51
C VAL A 88 2.27 2.01 4.75
N GLY A 89 3.33 1.47 5.37
CA GLY A 89 4.12 0.38 4.80
C GLY A 89 3.29 -0.89 4.57
N ALA A 90 2.43 -1.25 5.52
CA ALA A 90 1.50 -2.38 5.36
C ALA A 90 0.50 -2.13 4.22
N GLY A 91 -0.07 -0.92 4.13
CA GLY A 91 -0.98 -0.52 3.07
C GLY A 91 -0.35 -0.64 1.67
N PHE A 92 0.84 -0.05 1.48
CA PHE A 92 1.59 -0.20 0.22
C PHE A 92 2.01 -1.64 -0.06
N GLY A 93 2.43 -2.40 0.95
CA GLY A 93 2.79 -3.80 0.81
C GLY A 93 1.63 -4.66 0.32
N MET A 94 0.42 -4.45 0.87
CA MET A 94 -0.79 -5.14 0.42
C MET A 94 -1.21 -4.69 -0.98
N ALA A 95 -1.19 -3.39 -1.27
CA ALA A 95 -1.50 -2.86 -2.60
C ALA A 95 -0.55 -3.46 -3.66
N GLY A 96 0.76 -3.46 -3.38
CA GLY A 96 1.78 -4.07 -4.22
C GLY A 96 1.53 -5.56 -4.46
N GLY A 97 1.26 -6.33 -3.40
CA GLY A 97 0.92 -7.76 -3.52
C GLY A 97 -0.32 -8.01 -4.38
N VAL A 98 -1.35 -7.17 -4.25
CA VAL A 98 -2.55 -7.23 -5.09
C VAL A 98 -2.22 -6.96 -6.56
N PHE A 99 -1.51 -5.86 -6.86
CA PHE A 99 -1.13 -5.51 -8.22
C PHE A 99 -0.24 -6.57 -8.86
N GLN A 100 0.78 -7.06 -8.15
CA GLN A 100 1.67 -8.12 -8.65
C GLN A 100 0.91 -9.40 -8.98
N THR A 101 -0.06 -9.77 -8.15
CA THR A 101 -0.85 -11.01 -8.35
C THR A 101 -1.85 -10.85 -9.49
N VAL A 102 -2.57 -9.71 -9.55
CA VAL A 102 -3.57 -9.44 -10.58
C VAL A 102 -2.93 -9.27 -11.97
N LEU A 103 -1.82 -8.54 -12.03
CA LEU A 103 -1.09 -8.29 -13.26
C LEU A 103 -0.18 -9.45 -13.67
N ARG A 104 -0.02 -10.46 -12.79
CA ARG A 104 0.91 -11.58 -12.96
C ARG A 104 2.32 -11.09 -13.32
N ASN A 105 2.74 -9.98 -12.69
CA ASN A 105 3.99 -9.31 -12.97
C ASN A 105 4.65 -8.90 -11.64
N PRO A 106 5.78 -9.53 -11.25
CA PRO A 106 6.46 -9.19 -10.00
C PRO A 106 7.05 -7.77 -9.98
N LEU A 107 7.20 -7.14 -11.15
CA LEU A 107 7.66 -5.75 -11.27
C LEU A 107 6.52 -4.73 -11.18
N ALA A 108 5.26 -5.17 -11.10
CA ALA A 108 4.15 -4.25 -10.97
C ALA A 108 4.11 -3.62 -9.57
N SER A 109 3.98 -2.30 -9.53
CA SER A 109 3.78 -1.54 -8.30
C SER A 109 2.68 -0.49 -8.50
N PRO A 110 1.96 -0.09 -7.43
CA PRO A 110 0.94 0.96 -7.49
C PRO A 110 1.47 2.30 -8.01
N ASP A 111 2.75 2.60 -7.76
CA ASP A 111 3.42 3.81 -8.27
C ASP A 111 3.50 3.84 -9.79
N ILE A 112 3.90 2.72 -10.41
CA ILE A 112 4.05 2.62 -11.87
C ILE A 112 2.71 2.84 -12.59
N ILE A 113 1.60 2.59 -11.90
CA ILE A 113 0.26 2.75 -12.46
C ILE A 113 -0.15 4.23 -12.48
N GLY A 114 0.50 5.13 -11.72
CA GLY A 114 0.21 6.57 -11.74
C GLY A 114 -0.73 7.05 -10.64
N ILE A 115 -1.05 6.20 -9.66
CA ILE A 115 -1.89 6.54 -8.50
C ILE A 115 -1.21 7.64 -7.67
N SER A 116 0.08 7.47 -7.38
CA SER A 116 0.88 8.46 -6.65
C SER A 116 1.05 9.75 -7.44
N SER A 117 1.22 9.68 -8.76
CA SER A 117 1.22 10.88 -9.62
C SER A 117 -0.10 11.66 -9.54
N GLY A 118 -1.24 10.96 -9.45
CA GLY A 118 -2.55 11.59 -9.21
C GLY A 118 -2.67 12.26 -7.86
N ALA A 119 -2.19 11.59 -6.81
CA ALA A 119 -2.15 12.16 -5.45
C ALA A 119 -1.28 13.42 -5.42
N SER A 120 -0.07 13.34 -5.99
CA SER A 120 0.87 14.45 -6.10
C SER A 120 0.30 15.62 -6.90
N ALA A 121 -0.29 15.37 -8.06
CA ALA A 121 -0.88 16.42 -8.89
C ALA A 121 -2.02 17.14 -8.16
N ALA A 122 -2.91 16.40 -7.48
CA ALA A 122 -3.98 16.97 -6.71
C ALA A 122 -3.47 17.74 -5.48
N ALA A 123 -2.49 17.19 -4.76
CA ALA A 123 -1.89 17.85 -3.60
C ALA A 123 -1.22 19.17 -3.99
N VAL A 124 -0.37 19.17 -5.03
CA VAL A 124 0.32 20.37 -5.52
C VAL A 124 -0.70 21.40 -6.02
N THR A 125 -1.73 20.98 -6.75
CA THR A 125 -2.79 21.89 -7.21
C THR A 125 -3.56 22.49 -6.02
N ALA A 126 -3.96 21.67 -5.05
CA ALA A 126 -4.70 22.11 -3.86
C ALA A 126 -3.87 23.05 -2.99
N SER A 127 -2.58 22.75 -2.78
CA SER A 127 -1.70 23.59 -1.96
C SER A 127 -1.35 24.90 -2.65
N MET A 128 -1.12 24.90 -3.96
CA MET A 128 -0.62 26.09 -4.68
C MET A 128 -1.74 27.01 -5.17
N VAL A 129 -2.84 26.44 -5.64
CA VAL A 129 -3.93 27.23 -6.24
C VAL A 129 -4.96 27.61 -5.18
N PHE A 130 -5.26 26.69 -4.26
CA PHE A 130 -6.32 26.87 -3.26
C PHE A 130 -5.81 27.11 -1.84
N ALA A 131 -4.48 27.19 -1.65
CA ALA A 131 -3.83 27.38 -0.35
C ALA A 131 -4.30 26.37 0.73
N VAL A 132 -4.67 25.15 0.32
CA VAL A 132 -5.18 24.11 1.22
C VAL A 132 -4.02 23.47 1.98
N SER A 133 -4.21 23.20 3.27
CA SER A 133 -3.20 22.57 4.13
C SER A 133 -3.82 21.54 5.09
N GLY A 134 -2.96 20.78 5.79
CA GLY A 134 -3.38 19.81 6.80
C GLY A 134 -4.23 18.66 6.25
N LEU A 135 -5.30 18.29 6.98
CA LEU A 135 -6.17 17.17 6.61
C LEU A 135 -6.90 17.37 5.29
N ALA A 136 -7.25 18.62 4.95
CA ALA A 136 -7.90 18.93 3.67
C ALA A 136 -6.95 18.67 2.49
N LEU A 137 -5.65 18.90 2.68
CA LEU A 137 -4.64 18.59 1.68
C LEU A 137 -4.51 17.07 1.50
N SER A 138 -4.43 16.31 2.60
CA SER A 138 -4.50 14.84 2.56
C SER A 138 -5.75 14.32 1.85
N ALA A 139 -6.93 14.91 2.11
CA ALA A 139 -8.17 14.54 1.44
C ALA A 139 -8.13 14.83 -0.06
N SER A 140 -7.54 15.96 -0.49
CA SER A 140 -7.36 16.27 -1.91
C SER A 140 -6.40 15.29 -2.61
N ALA A 141 -5.32 14.88 -1.93
CA ALA A 141 -4.39 13.88 -2.43
C ALA A 141 -5.07 12.51 -2.60
N LEU A 142 -5.86 12.08 -1.61
CA LEU A 142 -6.65 10.86 -1.70
C LEU A 142 -7.65 10.93 -2.87
N ALA A 143 -8.36 12.04 -3.02
CA ALA A 143 -9.28 12.24 -4.13
C ALA A 143 -8.55 12.17 -5.48
N GLY A 144 -7.39 12.83 -5.60
CA GLY A 144 -6.54 12.75 -6.78
C GLY A 144 -6.08 11.34 -7.13
N ALA A 145 -5.68 10.56 -6.12
CA ALA A 145 -5.28 9.16 -6.27
C ALA A 145 -6.43 8.30 -6.80
N LEU A 146 -7.64 8.45 -6.22
CA LEU A 146 -8.84 7.72 -6.62
C LEU A 146 -9.30 8.12 -8.03
N VAL A 147 -9.30 9.42 -8.35
CA VAL A 147 -9.63 9.94 -9.68
C VAL A 147 -8.66 9.41 -10.72
N ALA A 148 -7.35 9.48 -10.46
CA ALA A 148 -6.35 8.93 -11.37
C ALA A 148 -6.52 7.43 -11.57
N GLY A 149 -6.66 6.65 -10.49
CA GLY A 149 -6.89 5.21 -10.58
C GLY A 149 -8.15 4.84 -11.37
N THR A 150 -9.23 5.60 -11.18
CA THR A 150 -10.49 5.43 -11.93
C THR A 150 -10.30 5.78 -13.40
N LEU A 151 -9.63 6.90 -13.71
CA LEU A 151 -9.34 7.33 -15.07
C LEU A 151 -8.51 6.29 -15.82
N ILE A 152 -7.42 5.81 -15.21
CA ILE A 152 -6.54 4.78 -15.77
C ILE A 152 -7.34 3.51 -16.04
N TYR A 153 -8.20 3.14 -15.11
CA TYR A 153 -9.05 1.99 -15.25
C TYR A 153 -10.02 2.11 -16.43
N VAL A 154 -10.76 3.23 -16.52
CA VAL A 154 -11.71 3.49 -17.62
C VAL A 154 -11.00 3.51 -18.97
N LEU A 155 -9.81 4.12 -19.05
CA LEU A 155 -9.02 4.18 -20.28
C LEU A 155 -8.41 2.82 -20.67
N ALA A 156 -8.07 1.97 -19.69
CA ALA A 156 -7.56 0.63 -19.94
C ALA A 156 -8.67 -0.37 -20.35
N TRP A 157 -9.94 -0.03 -20.10
CA TRP A 157 -11.07 -0.92 -20.33
C TRP A 157 -11.38 -1.10 -21.82
N ARG A 158 -11.24 -2.33 -22.33
CA ARG A 158 -11.72 -2.69 -23.68
C ARG A 158 -12.02 -4.18 -23.74
N LYS A 159 -13.28 -4.55 -23.46
CA LYS A 159 -13.76 -5.95 -23.35
C LYS A 159 -12.94 -6.79 -22.34
N GLY A 160 -12.59 -6.20 -21.20
CA GLY A 160 -11.67 -6.79 -20.23
C GLY A 160 -10.45 -5.92 -19.94
N VAL A 161 -9.82 -6.18 -18.78
CA VAL A 161 -8.57 -5.56 -18.36
C VAL A 161 -7.40 -6.46 -18.69
N VAL A 162 -6.62 -6.08 -19.71
CA VAL A 162 -5.34 -6.71 -20.03
C VAL A 162 -4.25 -6.03 -19.21
N GLY A 163 -3.48 -6.81 -18.44
CA GLY A 163 -2.50 -6.26 -17.50
C GLY A 163 -1.47 -5.33 -18.14
N ALA A 164 -0.93 -5.69 -19.30
CA ALA A 164 0.03 -4.86 -20.04
C ALA A 164 -0.58 -3.51 -20.47
N ARG A 165 -1.85 -3.47 -20.85
CA ARG A 165 -2.53 -2.23 -21.24
C ARG A 165 -2.74 -1.31 -20.04
N LEU A 166 -3.14 -1.88 -18.90
CA LEU A 166 -3.31 -1.11 -17.67
C LEU A 166 -2.00 -0.42 -17.25
N VAL A 167 -0.87 -1.11 -17.40
CA VAL A 167 0.46 -0.54 -17.13
C VAL A 167 0.80 0.58 -18.13
N LEU A 168 0.58 0.38 -19.44
CA LEU A 168 0.89 1.41 -20.46
C LEU A 168 0.01 2.66 -20.31
N VAL A 169 -1.29 2.48 -20.07
CA VAL A 169 -2.23 3.59 -19.81
C VAL A 169 -1.87 4.31 -18.52
N GLY A 170 -1.54 3.56 -17.47
CA GLY A 170 -1.07 4.10 -16.20
C GLY A 170 0.16 4.98 -16.36
N LEU A 171 1.17 4.50 -17.08
CA LEU A 171 2.37 5.26 -17.39
C LEU A 171 2.05 6.55 -18.17
N GLY A 172 1.18 6.47 -19.18
CA GLY A 172 0.78 7.64 -19.98
C GLY A 172 0.06 8.70 -19.14
N VAL A 173 -0.92 8.29 -18.33
CA VAL A 173 -1.64 9.18 -17.41
C VAL A 173 -0.69 9.76 -16.36
N GLY A 174 0.16 8.93 -15.77
CA GLY A 174 1.17 9.33 -14.78
C GLY A 174 2.13 10.40 -15.33
N CYS A 175 2.66 10.22 -16.54
CA CYS A 175 3.49 11.22 -17.21
C CYS A 175 2.73 12.54 -17.44
N GLY A 176 1.46 12.49 -17.84
CA GLY A 176 0.62 13.68 -18.00
C GLY A 176 0.40 14.43 -16.69
N LEU A 177 0.08 13.71 -15.61
CA LEU A 177 -0.09 14.28 -14.27
C LEU A 177 1.22 14.86 -13.73
N ASN A 178 2.36 14.20 -13.99
CA ASN A 178 3.66 14.72 -13.59
C ASN A 178 4.05 15.98 -14.38
N SER A 179 3.70 16.05 -15.67
CA SER A 179 3.87 17.26 -16.48
C SER A 179 3.09 18.43 -15.90
N LEU A 180 1.86 18.20 -15.40
CA LEU A 180 1.08 19.21 -14.68
C LEU A 180 1.78 19.67 -13.39
N VAL A 181 2.31 18.75 -12.59
CA VAL A 181 3.09 19.08 -11.37
C VAL A 181 4.27 19.99 -11.73
N TRP A 182 5.10 19.60 -12.70
CA TRP A 182 6.27 20.39 -13.09
C TRP A 182 5.91 21.75 -13.69
N TYR A 183 4.81 21.84 -14.44
CA TYR A 183 4.27 23.11 -14.90
C TYR A 183 3.91 24.03 -13.73
N LEU A 184 3.18 23.53 -12.73
CA LEU A 184 2.85 24.30 -11.53
C LEU A 184 4.11 24.72 -10.76
N MET A 185 5.11 23.83 -10.66
CA MET A 185 6.41 24.15 -10.05
C MET A 185 7.12 25.30 -10.74
N SER A 186 7.10 25.35 -12.08
CA SER A 186 7.70 26.46 -12.84
C SER A 186 7.05 27.82 -12.61
N ARG A 187 5.80 27.84 -12.12
CA ARG A 187 5.00 29.05 -11.89
C ARG A 187 4.95 29.44 -10.42
N ALA A 188 5.46 28.60 -9.54
CA ALA A 188 5.33 28.77 -8.10
C ALA A 188 6.37 29.73 -7.53
N GLU A 189 5.97 30.47 -6.50
CA GLU A 189 6.92 31.15 -5.62
C GLU A 189 7.80 30.14 -4.89
N VAL A 190 9.01 30.56 -4.51
CA VAL A 190 10.05 29.68 -3.92
C VAL A 190 9.52 28.92 -2.71
N THR A 191 8.79 29.58 -1.81
CA THR A 191 8.20 28.95 -0.61
C THR A 191 7.14 27.91 -0.96
N GLY A 192 6.30 28.19 -1.95
CA GLY A 192 5.31 27.24 -2.45
C GLY A 192 5.98 26.01 -3.06
N ALA A 193 7.00 26.22 -3.89
CA ALA A 193 7.76 25.14 -4.52
C ALA A 193 8.46 24.24 -3.49
N GLN A 194 9.04 24.81 -2.44
CA GLN A 194 9.65 24.04 -1.34
C GLN A 194 8.62 23.17 -0.60
N ASN A 195 7.45 23.72 -0.27
CA ASN A 195 6.38 22.95 0.38
C ASN A 195 5.85 21.82 -0.49
N ALA A 196 5.71 22.07 -1.79
CA ALA A 196 5.32 21.04 -2.75
C ALA A 196 6.38 19.95 -2.89
N LEU A 197 7.67 20.29 -2.91
CA LEU A 197 8.77 19.33 -2.94
C LEU A 197 8.75 18.41 -1.70
N LEU A 198 8.47 18.93 -0.52
CA LEU A 198 8.29 18.12 0.69
C LEU A 198 7.12 17.13 0.56
N TRP A 199 6.06 17.51 -0.13
CA TRP A 199 4.92 16.63 -0.41
C TRP A 199 5.24 15.59 -1.48
N LEU A 200 5.94 15.97 -2.54
CA LEU A 200 6.32 15.09 -3.65
C LEU A 200 7.32 14.02 -3.24
N THR A 201 8.22 14.34 -2.31
CA THR A 201 9.22 13.40 -1.78
C THR A 201 8.66 12.47 -0.71
N GLY A 202 7.55 12.87 -0.08
CA GLY A 202 6.93 12.15 1.03
C GLY A 202 7.68 12.37 2.35
N SER A 203 6.95 12.62 3.43
CA SER A 203 7.54 12.83 4.75
C SER A 203 6.60 12.41 5.87
N LEU A 204 7.13 11.63 6.80
CA LEU A 204 6.47 11.28 8.07
C LEU A 204 6.77 12.28 9.19
N ASN A 205 7.41 13.41 8.87
CA ASN A 205 7.65 14.46 9.84
C ASN A 205 6.34 15.18 10.21
N GLY A 206 6.20 15.59 11.47
CA GLY A 206 5.03 16.31 11.97
C GLY A 206 3.73 15.52 12.02
N ARG A 207 3.78 14.18 11.98
CA ARG A 207 2.58 13.32 12.01
C ARG A 207 2.13 13.06 13.44
N SER A 208 0.86 13.32 13.71
CA SER A 208 0.21 13.15 15.00
C SER A 208 -0.90 12.11 14.94
N TRP A 209 -1.59 11.89 16.07
CA TRP A 209 -2.73 10.99 16.16
C TRP A 209 -3.86 11.31 15.16
N ASN A 210 -3.96 12.56 14.71
CA ASN A 210 -4.96 12.99 13.73
C ASN A 210 -4.80 12.34 12.35
N GLN A 211 -3.59 11.89 11.98
CA GLN A 211 -3.36 11.11 10.75
C GLN A 211 -3.41 9.59 11.01
N VAL A 212 -3.04 9.16 12.21
CA VAL A 212 -3.05 7.73 12.59
C VAL A 212 -4.46 7.17 12.60
N TRP A 213 -5.42 7.85 13.24
CA TRP A 213 -6.79 7.33 13.34
C TRP A 213 -7.48 7.11 11.98
N PRO A 214 -7.45 8.08 11.03
CA PRO A 214 -7.96 7.85 9.68
C PRO A 214 -7.27 6.71 8.93
N GLN A 215 -5.94 6.56 9.07
CA GLN A 215 -5.21 5.47 8.44
C GLN A 215 -5.61 4.10 9.02
N VAL A 216 -5.75 4.02 10.35
CA VAL A 216 -6.20 2.80 11.04
C VAL A 216 -7.61 2.41 10.61
N THR A 217 -8.56 3.36 10.58
CA THR A 217 -9.95 3.07 10.19
C THR A 217 -10.04 2.66 8.71
N ALA A 218 -9.28 3.32 7.84
CA ALA A 218 -9.22 2.94 6.43
C ALA A 218 -8.67 1.52 6.25
N LEU A 219 -7.55 1.16 6.91
CA LEU A 219 -7.01 -0.19 6.85
C LEU A 219 -7.93 -1.23 7.49
N ALA A 220 -8.59 -0.89 8.61
CA ALA A 220 -9.54 -1.79 9.25
C ALA A 220 -10.71 -2.18 8.32
N VAL A 221 -11.08 -1.33 7.37
CA VAL A 221 -12.10 -1.61 6.35
C VAL A 221 -11.51 -2.25 5.09
N LEU A 222 -10.42 -1.69 4.55
CA LEU A 222 -9.84 -2.12 3.28
C LEU A 222 -9.14 -3.47 3.38
N VAL A 223 -8.54 -3.83 4.51
CA VAL A 223 -7.86 -5.12 4.68
C VAL A 223 -8.85 -6.29 4.60
N PRO A 224 -9.95 -6.32 5.39
CA PRO A 224 -10.96 -7.37 5.25
C PRO A 224 -11.54 -7.45 3.84
N LEU A 225 -11.87 -6.30 3.22
CA LEU A 225 -12.38 -6.26 1.84
C LEU A 225 -11.39 -6.89 0.85
N THR A 226 -10.11 -6.54 0.98
CA THR A 226 -9.03 -7.09 0.15
C THR A 226 -8.89 -8.60 0.37
N LEU A 227 -8.97 -9.08 1.62
CA LEU A 227 -8.87 -10.51 1.95
C LEU A 227 -10.05 -11.32 1.40
N VAL A 228 -11.26 -10.75 1.44
CA VAL A 228 -12.45 -11.37 0.84
C VAL A 228 -12.30 -11.44 -0.68
N ALA A 229 -11.90 -10.33 -1.32
CA ALA A 229 -11.63 -10.28 -2.76
C ALA A 229 -10.47 -11.21 -3.17
N ALA A 230 -9.46 -11.39 -2.31
CA ALA A 230 -8.32 -12.25 -2.57
C ALA A 230 -8.67 -13.75 -2.60
N ARG A 231 -9.82 -14.17 -2.06
CA ARG A 231 -10.24 -15.58 -2.14
C ARG A 231 -10.43 -16.05 -3.57
N THR A 232 -10.82 -15.15 -4.47
CA THR A 232 -11.05 -15.47 -5.89
C THR A 232 -9.76 -15.49 -6.72
N LEU A 233 -8.63 -15.00 -6.18
CA LEU A 233 -7.32 -15.07 -6.84
C LEU A 233 -6.88 -16.49 -7.17
N ARG A 234 -7.23 -17.47 -6.32
CA ARG A 234 -6.90 -18.89 -6.57
C ARG A 234 -7.59 -19.42 -7.81
N ALA A 235 -8.83 -19.01 -8.06
CA ALA A 235 -9.57 -19.38 -9.27
C ALA A 235 -8.99 -18.63 -10.49
N LEU A 236 -8.71 -17.33 -10.34
CA LEU A 236 -8.08 -16.50 -11.38
C LEU A 236 -6.71 -17.01 -11.83
N GLN A 237 -5.94 -17.70 -10.97
CA GLN A 237 -4.64 -18.29 -11.31
C GLN A 237 -4.76 -19.45 -12.31
N LEU A 238 -5.88 -20.17 -12.33
CA LEU A 238 -6.13 -21.30 -13.24
C LEU A 238 -6.37 -20.87 -14.70
N GLY A 239 -6.60 -19.57 -14.93
CA GLY A 239 -6.96 -19.02 -16.24
C GLY A 239 -8.40 -18.51 -16.24
N ASP A 240 -8.68 -17.52 -17.09
CA ASP A 240 -9.99 -16.85 -17.11
C ASP A 240 -11.12 -17.80 -17.57
N ASP A 241 -10.83 -18.72 -18.51
CA ASP A 241 -11.78 -19.73 -18.99
C ASP A 241 -12.12 -20.77 -17.91
N THR A 242 -11.12 -21.23 -17.15
CA THR A 242 -11.34 -22.17 -16.04
C THR A 242 -12.01 -21.49 -14.85
N ALA A 243 -11.66 -20.23 -14.56
CA ALA A 243 -12.28 -19.45 -13.50
C ALA A 243 -13.77 -19.18 -13.78
N SER A 244 -14.11 -18.81 -15.02
CA SER A 244 -15.50 -18.60 -15.45
C SER A 244 -16.30 -19.90 -15.42
N GLY A 245 -15.71 -21.03 -15.83
CA GLY A 245 -16.32 -22.36 -15.71
C GLY A 245 -16.60 -22.81 -14.26
N LEU A 246 -15.84 -22.28 -13.29
CA LEU A 246 -16.05 -22.51 -11.85
C LEU A 246 -17.06 -21.53 -11.22
N GLY A 247 -17.74 -20.69 -12.02
CA GLY A 247 -18.69 -19.69 -11.55
C GLY A 247 -18.06 -18.43 -10.98
N ALA A 248 -16.72 -18.30 -11.04
CA ALA A 248 -16.05 -17.08 -10.60
C ALA A 248 -16.20 -16.00 -11.68
N ARG A 249 -16.75 -14.85 -11.29
CA ARG A 249 -16.76 -13.65 -12.14
C ARG A 249 -15.36 -13.04 -12.14
N ALA A 250 -14.48 -13.60 -12.98
CA ALA A 250 -13.07 -13.28 -13.07
C ALA A 250 -12.82 -11.77 -13.21
N GLU A 251 -13.58 -11.13 -14.10
CA GLU A 251 -13.50 -9.69 -14.33
C GLU A 251 -13.92 -8.88 -13.10
N GLN A 252 -15.10 -9.13 -12.52
CA GLN A 252 -15.56 -8.42 -11.30
C GLN A 252 -14.61 -8.59 -10.12
N SER A 253 -14.02 -9.77 -9.97
CA SER A 253 -13.02 -10.04 -8.94
C SER A 253 -11.73 -9.25 -9.16
N ARG A 254 -11.26 -9.20 -10.42
CA ARG A 254 -10.10 -8.38 -10.81
C ARG A 254 -10.35 -6.91 -10.50
N LEU A 255 -11.56 -6.43 -10.76
CA LEU A 255 -11.96 -5.06 -10.45
C LEU A 255 -11.97 -4.75 -8.97
N ALA A 256 -12.60 -5.62 -8.18
CA ALA A 256 -12.64 -5.45 -6.73
C ALA A 256 -11.22 -5.40 -6.14
N LEU A 257 -10.32 -6.27 -6.62
CA LEU A 257 -8.92 -6.29 -6.22
C LEU A 257 -8.17 -5.01 -6.62
N LEU A 258 -8.28 -4.59 -7.88
CA LEU A 258 -7.64 -3.35 -8.34
C LEU A 258 -8.17 -2.12 -7.58
N ALA A 259 -9.48 -2.04 -7.36
CA ALA A 259 -10.09 -0.96 -6.59
C ALA A 259 -9.59 -0.95 -5.13
N CYS A 260 -9.51 -2.11 -4.48
CA CYS A 260 -8.93 -2.22 -3.14
C CYS A 260 -7.44 -1.82 -3.13
N GLY A 261 -6.66 -2.25 -4.12
CA GLY A 261 -5.25 -1.88 -4.26
C GLY A 261 -5.06 -0.37 -4.46
N VAL A 262 -5.89 0.27 -5.29
CA VAL A 262 -5.90 1.72 -5.49
C VAL A 262 -6.27 2.44 -4.19
N ALA A 263 -7.31 1.98 -3.49
CA ALA A 263 -7.73 2.59 -2.23
C ALA A 263 -6.65 2.45 -1.14
N LEU A 264 -6.03 1.27 -1.00
CA LEU A 264 -4.94 1.03 -0.06
C LEU A 264 -3.73 1.93 -0.35
N ALA A 265 -3.32 2.02 -1.61
CA ALA A 265 -2.22 2.89 -2.02
C ALA A 265 -2.58 4.37 -1.81
N GLY A 266 -3.76 4.81 -2.27
CA GLY A 266 -4.20 6.20 -2.18
C GLY A 266 -4.33 6.70 -0.75
N VAL A 267 -4.90 5.91 0.16
CA VAL A 267 -4.98 6.27 1.59
C VAL A 267 -3.59 6.30 2.21
N SER A 268 -2.71 5.37 1.85
CA SER A 268 -1.32 5.34 2.32
C SER A 268 -0.49 6.53 1.82
N THR A 269 -0.72 7.00 0.58
CA THR A 269 -0.07 8.20 0.03
C THR A 269 -0.62 9.49 0.64
N ALA A 270 -1.90 9.49 1.06
CA ALA A 270 -2.55 10.65 1.65
C ALA A 270 -2.22 10.85 3.15
N ALA A 271 -1.82 9.77 3.83
CA ALA A 271 -1.53 9.71 5.27
C ALA A 271 -0.34 10.57 5.70
#